data_AF-A0A9W6LGV7-F1
#
_entry.id   AF-A0A9W6LGV7-F1
#
_cell.length_a   1.000
_cell.length_b   1.000
_cell.length_c   1.000
_cell.angle_alpha   90.00
_cell.angle_beta   90.00
_cell.angle_gamma   90.00
#
_symmetry.space_group_name_H-M   'P 1'
#
loop_
_entity.id
_entity.type
_entity.pdbx_description
1 polymer ?
#
loop_
_entity_poly.entity_id
_entity_poly.type
_entity_poly.pdbx_seq_one_letter_code
_entity_poly.pdbx_strand_id
1 'polypeptide(L)'
;MPSNARSTAAPSRTRGNSPPLTDVTNGLSGNRLIDLEIAVTELVTNSVLHGGGSGLLRIWTEHDQLVCEVSDAGHISDPLLGRRPVD
;
A
#
# COMPACT_ATOMS: atom_id res chain seq x y z
N MET A 1 -28.14 -19.36 61.19
CA MET A 1 -26.73 -19.77 61.27
C MET A 1 -26.62 -21.22 60.82
N PRO A 2 -25.60 -21.67 60.07
CA PRO A 2 -24.63 -20.97 59.19
C PRO A 2 -24.61 -21.60 57.75
N SER A 3 -24.30 -20.87 56.68
CA SER A 3 -22.97 -20.68 56.04
C SER A 3 -22.63 -21.66 54.91
N ASN A 4 -21.91 -21.08 53.93
CA ASN A 4 -21.16 -21.68 52.81
C ASN A 4 -21.96 -21.91 51.52
N ALA A 5 -21.47 -21.59 50.32
CA ALA A 5 -20.14 -21.20 49.91
C ALA A 5 -20.20 -20.17 48.76
N ARG A 6 -19.26 -19.25 48.82
CA ARG A 6 -18.92 -18.24 47.84
C ARG A 6 -18.55 -18.94 46.51
N SER A 7 -19.40 -18.83 45.49
CA SER A 7 -19.04 -19.22 44.12
C SER A 7 -18.12 -18.15 43.54
N THR A 8 -16.82 -18.39 43.60
CA THR A 8 -15.81 -17.61 42.87
C THR A 8 -15.89 -18.00 41.40
N ALA A 9 -16.76 -17.32 40.65
CA ALA A 9 -16.68 -17.31 39.20
C ALA A 9 -15.44 -16.51 38.78
N ALA A 10 -14.51 -17.19 38.11
CA ALA A 10 -13.32 -16.61 37.51
C ALA A 10 -13.68 -15.50 36.51
N PRO A 11 -12.81 -14.49 36.31
CA PRO A 11 -13.09 -13.38 35.42
C PRO A 11 -13.36 -13.90 34.00
N SER A 12 -14.49 -13.49 33.46
CA SER A 12 -14.82 -13.58 32.05
C SER A 12 -13.64 -13.10 31.23
N ARG A 13 -13.01 -14.01 30.47
CA ARG A 13 -12.15 -13.65 29.34
C ARG A 13 -13.00 -12.78 28.43
N THR A 14 -12.88 -11.47 28.60
CA THR A 14 -13.21 -10.51 27.58
C THR A 14 -12.43 -10.96 26.36
N ARG A 15 -13.14 -11.58 25.41
CA ARG A 15 -12.67 -11.69 24.03
C ARG A 15 -12.27 -10.27 23.68
N GLY A 16 -10.97 -10.03 23.63
CA GLY A 16 -10.43 -8.70 23.44
C GLY A 16 -11.18 -8.13 22.26
N ASN A 17 -11.78 -6.95 22.46
CA ASN A 17 -11.91 -6.03 21.36
C ASN A 17 -10.48 -5.73 20.94
N SER A 18 -9.89 -6.63 20.14
CA SER A 18 -8.74 -6.29 19.34
C SER A 18 -9.23 -5.09 18.53
N PRO A 19 -8.60 -3.90 18.65
CA PRO A 19 -8.90 -2.86 17.69
C PRO A 19 -8.75 -3.48 16.30
N PRO A 20 -9.64 -3.18 15.34
CA PRO A 20 -9.38 -3.58 13.97
C PRO A 20 -7.96 -3.14 13.68
N LEU A 21 -7.12 -4.07 13.21
CA LEU A 21 -5.77 -3.78 12.73
C LEU A 21 -5.97 -2.61 11.76
N THR A 22 -5.70 -1.42 12.26
CA THR A 22 -5.79 -0.21 11.49
C THR A 22 -4.58 -0.36 10.62
N ASP A 23 -4.82 -0.79 9.38
CA ASP A 23 -3.80 -0.92 8.36
C ASP A 23 -3.05 0.41 8.34
N VAL A 24 -1.87 0.44 8.95
CA VAL A 24 -1.07 1.64 9.10
C VAL A 24 -0.39 1.84 7.76
N THR A 25 -1.14 2.42 6.84
CA THR A 25 -0.72 2.74 5.48
C THR A 25 -0.72 4.25 5.30
N ASN A 26 -0.22 5.01 6.27
CA ASN A 26 0.07 6.46 6.16
C ASN A 26 -1.00 7.34 5.46
N GLY A 27 -2.28 6.95 5.45
CA GLY A 27 -3.39 7.69 4.82
C GLY A 27 -3.95 7.13 3.51
N LEU A 28 -3.38 6.07 2.91
CA LEU A 28 -3.93 5.42 1.71
C LEU A 28 -4.72 4.17 2.09
N SER A 29 -5.94 4.00 1.55
CA SER A 29 -6.67 2.73 1.73
C SER A 29 -5.91 1.57 1.05
N GLY A 30 -6.03 0.35 1.58
CA GLY A 30 -5.32 -0.83 1.06
C GLY A 30 -5.45 -1.05 -0.46
N ASN A 31 -6.63 -0.83 -1.05
CA ASN A 31 -6.79 -0.91 -2.51
C ASN A 31 -5.97 0.16 -3.26
N ARG A 32 -5.94 1.40 -2.77
CA ARG A 32 -5.17 2.47 -3.38
C ARG A 32 -3.67 2.24 -3.26
N LEU A 33 -3.23 1.56 -2.19
CA LEU A 33 -1.85 1.17 -2.04
C LEU A 33 -1.45 0.12 -3.09
N ILE A 34 -2.30 -0.87 -3.33
CA ILE A 34 -2.08 -1.89 -4.37
C ILE A 34 -2.03 -1.24 -5.76
N ASP A 35 -2.98 -0.36 -6.07
CA ASP A 35 -2.99 0.36 -7.35
C ASP A 35 -1.71 1.19 -7.55
N LEU A 36 -1.23 1.84 -6.48
CA LEU A 36 0.02 2.60 -6.51
C LEU A 36 1.24 1.70 -6.70
N GLU A 37 1.29 0.55 -6.00
CA GLU A 37 2.38 -0.42 -6.12
C GLU A 37 2.51 -0.92 -7.57
N ILE A 38 1.40 -1.28 -8.20
CA ILE A 38 1.38 -1.73 -9.60
C ILE A 38 1.89 -0.61 -10.51
N ALA A 39 1.33 0.60 -10.39
CA ALA A 39 1.71 1.72 -11.24
C ALA A 39 3.19 2.09 -11.12
N VAL A 40 3.74 2.14 -9.90
CA VAL A 40 5.16 2.45 -9.68
C VAL A 40 6.05 1.32 -10.21
N THR A 41 5.66 0.06 -10.02
CA THR A 41 6.42 -1.09 -10.52
C THR A 41 6.49 -1.09 -12.04
N GLU A 42 5.38 -0.80 -12.72
CA GLU A 42 5.33 -0.69 -14.18
C GLU A 42 6.21 0.45 -14.69
N LEU A 43 6.13 1.63 -14.06
CA LEU A 43 6.96 2.77 -14.45
C LEU A 43 8.45 2.47 -14.29
N VAL A 44 8.87 1.94 -13.13
CA VAL A 44 10.27 1.58 -12.89
C VAL A 44 10.74 0.50 -13.86
N THR A 45 9.91 -0.50 -14.13
CA THR A 45 10.25 -1.56 -15.09
C THR A 45 10.42 -1.00 -16.49
N ASN A 46 9.53 -0.11 -16.92
CA ASN A 46 9.63 0.56 -18.22
C ASN A 46 10.89 1.44 -18.28
N SER A 47 11.22 2.18 -17.23
CA SER A 47 12.45 2.97 -17.15
C SER A 47 13.71 2.11 -17.25
N VAL A 48 13.73 0.91 -16.66
CA VAL A 48 14.89 0.00 -16.77
C VAL A 48 14.96 -0.62 -18.17
N LEU A 49 13.86 -1.14 -18.68
CA LEU A 49 13.84 -1.88 -19.96
C LEU A 49 13.96 -0.96 -21.18
N HIS A 50 13.39 0.24 -21.10
CA HIS A 50 13.23 1.15 -22.23
C HIS A 50 13.89 2.52 -21.99
N GLY A 51 14.18 2.88 -20.74
CA GLY A 51 14.69 4.19 -20.33
C GLY A 51 16.21 4.34 -20.28
N GLY A 52 16.95 3.41 -20.88
CA GLY A 52 18.42 3.43 -20.89
C GLY A 52 19.08 2.65 -19.74
N GLY A 53 18.34 1.75 -19.08
CA GLY A 53 18.87 0.80 -18.10
C GLY A 53 18.90 1.28 -16.65
N SER A 54 18.56 2.54 -16.39
CA SER A 54 18.52 3.10 -15.03
C SER A 54 17.57 4.29 -14.95
N GLY A 55 17.04 4.55 -13.75
CA GLY A 55 16.15 5.69 -13.47
C GLY A 55 16.17 6.05 -11.99
N LEU A 56 15.57 7.19 -11.66
CA LEU A 56 15.41 7.71 -10.32
C LEU A 56 13.93 7.62 -9.91
N LEU A 57 13.66 6.99 -8.77
CA LEU A 57 12.36 7.04 -8.11
C LEU A 57 12.43 8.02 -6.93
N ARG A 58 11.52 8.99 -6.92
CA ARG A 58 11.33 9.95 -5.82
C ARG A 58 9.91 9.78 -5.28
N ILE A 59 9.80 9.73 -3.95
CA ILE A 59 8.52 9.63 -3.26
C ILE A 59 8.45 10.73 -2.21
N TRP A 60 7.39 11.53 -2.25
CA TRP A 60 7.14 12.57 -1.26
C TRP A 60 5.63 12.78 -1.09
N THR A 61 5.25 13.56 -0.08
CA THR A 61 3.88 13.99 0.11
C THR A 61 3.73 15.46 -0.24
N GLU A 62 2.63 15.81 -0.91
CA GLU A 62 2.28 17.17 -1.30
C GLU A 62 0.75 17.35 -1.18
N HIS A 63 0.30 18.34 -0.41
CA HIS A 63 -1.12 18.67 -0.22
C HIS A 63 -2.04 17.43 0.02
N ASP A 64 -1.69 16.61 1.02
CA ASP A 64 -2.39 15.35 1.37
C ASP A 64 -2.38 14.25 0.30
N GLN A 65 -1.51 14.38 -0.70
CA GLN A 65 -1.30 13.37 -1.74
C GLN A 65 0.07 12.71 -1.57
N LEU A 66 0.15 11.40 -1.81
CA LEU A 66 1.43 10.71 -1.99
C LEU A 66 1.80 10.80 -3.47
N VAL A 67 2.95 11.37 -3.76
CA VAL A 67 3.48 11.53 -5.12
C VAL A 67 4.65 10.59 -5.31
N CYS A 68 4.60 9.81 -6.39
CA CYS A 68 5.70 8.97 -6.85
C CYS A 68 6.11 9.43 -8.25
N GLU A 69 7.34 9.92 -8.39
CA GLU A 69 7.92 10.31 -9.67
C GLU A 69 8.99 9.32 -10.08
N VAL A 70 8.91 8.83 -11.31
CA VAL A 70 9.95 8.03 -11.96
C VAL A 70 10.53 8.84 -13.11
N SER A 71 11.83 9.06 -13.07
CA SER A 71 12.57 9.85 -14.05
C SER A 71 13.72 9.03 -14.62
N ASP A 72 13.81 8.90 -15.94
CA ASP A 72 14.88 8.20 -16.64
C ASP A 72 15.33 8.97 -17.89
N ALA A 73 16.36 8.47 -18.58
CA ALA A 73 16.91 9.12 -19.78
C ALA A 73 16.19 8.69 -21.08
N GLY A 74 15.21 7.80 -20.97
CA GLY A 74 14.37 7.36 -22.06
C GLY A 74 13.43 8.43 -22.55
N HIS A 75 13.05 8.27 -23.82
CA HIS A 75 11.99 9.07 -24.41
C HIS A 75 10.85 8.15 -24.82
N ILE A 76 9.72 8.25 -24.14
CA ILE A 76 8.47 7.62 -24.60
C ILE A 76 7.96 8.49 -25.75
N SER A 77 8.38 8.15 -26.97
CA SER A 77 7.91 8.80 -28.21
C SER A 77 6.46 8.43 -28.55
N ASP A 78 5.90 7.43 -27.87
CA ASP A 78 4.53 6.99 -28.04
C ASP A 78 3.80 6.84 -26.70
N PRO A 79 2.91 7.78 -26.34
CA PRO A 79 2.16 7.78 -25.08
C PRO A 79 1.25 6.56 -24.87
N LEU A 80 1.04 5.74 -25.92
CA LEU A 80 0.22 4.53 -25.87
C LEU A 80 1.05 3.24 -25.86
N LEU A 81 2.38 3.33 -25.74
CA LEU A 81 3.22 2.15 -25.42
C LEU A 81 2.64 1.45 -24.18
N GLY A 82 2.35 0.15 -24.29
CA GLY A 82 1.71 -0.65 -23.25
C GLY A 82 0.17 -0.60 -23.19
N ARG A 83 -0.50 0.24 -24.00
CA ARG A 83 -1.97 0.31 -24.11
C ARG A 83 -2.53 -0.09 -25.47
N ARG A 84 -1.66 -0.48 -26.40
CA ARG A 84 -2.12 -1.05 -27.67
C ARG A 84 -2.63 -2.47 -27.46
N PRO A 85 -3.83 -2.81 -27.94
CA PRO A 85 -4.25 -4.20 -28.04
C PRO A 85 -3.22 -4.98 -28.86
N VAL A 86 -2.94 -6.22 -28.47
CA VAL A 86 -2.23 -7.17 -29.32
C VAL A 86 -3.20 -7.57 -30.43
N ASP A 87 -2.76 -7.48 -31.69
CA ASP A 87 -3.52 -7.95 -32.86
C ASP A 87 -3.69 -9.48 -32.85
#